data_AF-A0A944DDR2-F1
#
_entry.id   AF-A0A944DDR2-F1
#
_cell.length_a   1.000
_cell.length_b   1.000
_cell.length_c   1.000
_cell.angle_alpha   90.00
_cell.angle_beta   90.00
_cell.angle_gamma   90.00
#
_symmetry.space_group_name_H-M   'P 1'
#
loop_
_entity.id
_entity.type
_entity.pdbx_description
1 polymer ?
#
loop_
_entity_poly.entity_id
_entity_poly.type
_entity_poly.pdbx_seq_one_letter_code
_entity_poly.pdbx_strand_id
1 'polypeptide(L)'
;MSATLRLDDFLPALASIPRARRLQMQAAARDMAECYRVLRKGGLNVVGEVLRGGGAFVEMSHYPEDDVYDRDSHAQYYYHAHRGVDAEHGHFHTFVRAAGIPEGLAPLALPHASAPRPSGDDAICHLIAVSMDGWGYPSGLFTTNRWVTDESWYPAEAAIAILPRFEIDHAFPSWPTNRWLSALLRLYGPQIEGLLRHRDEVMARCQAARPGEDVYEDRNIDVIGYLPIAVDTFSDALTESLR
;
A
#
# COMPACT_ATOMS: atom_id res chain seq x y z
N MET A 1 25.41 4.09 -21.19
CA MET A 1 25.17 3.39 -19.91
C MET A 1 23.84 3.92 -19.39
N SER A 2 22.76 3.14 -19.48
CA SER A 2 21.48 3.57 -18.91
C SER A 2 21.63 3.60 -17.40
N ALA A 3 21.43 4.75 -16.76
CA ALA A 3 21.50 4.85 -15.31
C ALA A 3 20.42 3.93 -14.71
N THR A 4 20.85 2.98 -13.87
CA THR A 4 19.95 2.13 -13.09
C THR A 4 18.99 3.04 -12.33
N LEU A 5 17.68 2.86 -12.53
CA LEU A 5 16.68 3.62 -11.80
C LEU A 5 16.76 3.22 -10.33
N ARG A 6 17.03 4.18 -9.44
CA ARG A 6 17.09 3.93 -8.00
C ARG A 6 15.84 4.49 -7.35
N LEU A 7 15.22 3.72 -6.46
CA LEU A 7 14.08 4.19 -5.69
C LEU A 7 14.43 5.46 -4.88
N ASP A 8 15.66 5.54 -4.35
CA ASP A 8 16.15 6.70 -3.59
C ASP A 8 15.96 8.04 -4.32
N ASP A 9 15.99 8.03 -5.67
CA ASP A 9 15.83 9.24 -6.49
C ASP A 9 14.39 9.80 -6.46
N PHE A 10 13.42 9.00 -5.99
CA PHE A 10 12.00 9.35 -5.90
C PHE A 10 11.53 9.63 -4.47
N LEU A 11 12.34 9.29 -3.47
CA LEU A 11 11.96 9.44 -2.08
C LEU A 11 12.26 10.86 -1.59
N PRO A 12 11.28 11.55 -0.97
CA PRO A 12 11.52 12.88 -0.44
C PRO A 12 12.41 12.80 0.80
N ALA A 13 13.42 13.66 0.87
CA ALA A 13 14.13 13.92 2.12
C ALA A 13 13.13 14.49 3.16
N LEU A 14 13.16 14.00 4.39
CA LEU A 14 12.22 14.43 5.43
C LEU A 14 12.20 15.96 5.61
N ALA A 15 13.36 16.62 5.52
CA ALA A 15 13.49 18.06 5.63
C ALA A 15 12.83 18.85 4.48
N SER A 16 12.67 18.25 3.29
CA SER A 16 12.01 18.91 2.15
C SER A 16 10.49 18.82 2.21
N ILE A 17 9.93 17.93 3.03
CA ILE A 17 8.49 17.80 3.21
C ILE A 17 7.96 19.05 3.94
N PRO A 18 6.90 19.71 3.41
CA PRO A 18 6.33 20.90 4.04
C PRO A 18 5.96 20.67 5.50
N ARG A 19 6.22 21.66 6.36
CA ARG A 19 5.98 21.55 7.81
C ARG A 19 4.54 21.13 8.14
N ALA A 20 3.54 21.65 7.41
CA ALA A 20 2.14 21.28 7.57
C ALA A 20 1.89 19.78 7.31
N ARG A 21 2.52 19.23 6.27
CA ARG A 21 2.44 17.81 5.93
C ARG A 21 3.15 16.94 6.98
N ARG A 22 4.31 17.37 7.48
CA ARG A 22 4.99 16.70 8.60
C ARG A 22 4.17 16.68 9.90
N LEU A 23 3.41 17.72 10.18
CA LEU A 23 2.46 17.72 11.31
C LEU A 23 1.34 16.70 11.13
N GLN A 24 0.80 16.54 9.91
CA GLN A 24 -0.20 15.51 9.60
C GLN A 24 0.40 14.10 9.79
N MET A 25 1.62 13.88 9.29
CA MET A 25 2.34 12.62 9.49
C MET A 25 2.55 12.34 10.99
N GLN A 26 2.90 13.35 11.80
CA GLN A 26 3.09 13.18 13.25
C GLN A 26 1.77 12.87 13.96
N ALA A 27 0.65 13.43 13.50
CA ALA A 27 -0.67 13.04 14.01
C ALA A 27 -0.96 11.57 13.69
N ALA A 28 -0.67 11.11 12.48
CA ALA A 28 -0.84 9.72 12.09
C ALA A 28 0.05 8.76 12.90
N ALA A 29 1.31 9.12 13.18
CA ALA A 29 2.18 8.36 14.07
C ALA A 29 1.59 8.20 15.48
N ARG A 30 0.97 9.27 16.03
CA ARG A 30 0.29 9.20 17.33
C ARG A 30 -0.95 8.30 17.29
N ASP A 31 -1.71 8.33 16.20
CA ASP A 31 -2.85 7.42 16.01
C ASP A 31 -2.40 5.95 15.95
N MET A 32 -1.31 5.65 15.25
CA MET A 32 -0.73 4.30 15.22
C MET A 32 -0.28 3.86 16.62
N ALA A 33 0.40 4.74 17.37
CA ALA A 33 0.84 4.44 18.73
C ALA A 33 -0.34 4.15 19.68
N GLU A 34 -1.45 4.87 19.52
CA GLU A 34 -2.68 4.62 20.26
C GLU A 34 -3.30 3.27 19.91
N CYS A 35 -3.34 2.90 18.62
CA CYS A 35 -3.80 1.58 18.17
C CYS A 35 -2.95 0.46 18.77
N TYR A 36 -1.63 0.59 18.76
CA TYR A 36 -0.74 -0.35 19.43
C TYR A 36 -0.97 -0.40 20.94
N ARG A 37 -1.26 0.74 21.58
CA ARG A 37 -1.53 0.79 23.03
C ARG A 37 -2.80 0.04 23.40
N VAL A 38 -3.88 0.19 22.63
CA VAL A 38 -5.16 -0.50 22.91
C VAL A 38 -5.08 -1.99 22.60
N LEU A 39 -4.42 -2.39 21.51
CA LEU A 39 -4.20 -3.80 21.17
C LEU A 39 -3.37 -4.52 22.24
N ARG A 40 -2.25 -3.92 22.67
CA ARG A 40 -1.40 -4.49 23.72
C ARG A 40 -2.11 -4.66 25.06
N LYS A 41 -3.05 -3.77 25.41
CA LYS A 41 -3.86 -3.92 26.64
C LYS A 41 -4.71 -5.20 26.62
N GLY A 42 -5.08 -5.69 25.45
CA GLY A 42 -5.79 -6.96 25.27
C GLY A 42 -4.88 -8.16 25.01
N GLY A 43 -3.55 -7.99 24.98
CA GLY A 43 -2.64 -9.06 24.53
C GLY A 43 -2.75 -9.35 23.03
N LEU A 44 -3.19 -8.37 22.23
CA LEU A 44 -3.46 -8.49 20.80
C LEU A 44 -2.39 -7.78 19.96
N ASN A 45 -2.31 -8.09 18.68
CA ASN A 45 -1.47 -7.41 17.69
C ASN A 45 -2.22 -7.24 16.36
N VAL A 46 -1.72 -6.35 15.49
CA VAL A 46 -2.38 -5.97 14.23
C VAL A 46 -2.69 -7.18 13.34
N VAL A 47 -1.69 -8.05 13.10
CA VAL A 47 -1.85 -9.21 12.22
C VAL A 47 -2.82 -10.23 12.82
N GLY A 48 -2.69 -10.52 14.11
CA GLY A 48 -3.56 -11.47 14.83
C GLY A 48 -5.03 -11.05 14.82
N GLU A 49 -5.31 -9.74 14.81
CA GLU A 49 -6.69 -9.24 14.68
C GLU A 49 -7.31 -9.50 13.31
N VAL A 50 -6.50 -9.46 12.25
CA VAL A 50 -6.98 -9.66 10.87
C VAL A 50 -7.15 -11.15 10.57
N LEU A 51 -6.28 -11.99 11.14
CA LEU A 51 -6.39 -13.44 11.05
C LEU A 51 -7.49 -14.01 11.97
N ARG A 52 -8.04 -13.21 12.88
CA ARG A 52 -9.04 -13.67 13.85
C ARG A 52 -10.28 -14.19 13.12
N GLY A 53 -10.73 -15.37 13.50
CA GLY A 53 -11.97 -15.97 12.98
C GLY A 53 -11.81 -16.68 11.65
N GLY A 54 -10.67 -16.47 10.95
CA GLY A 54 -10.21 -17.39 9.91
C GLY A 54 -9.77 -18.70 10.55
N GLY A 55 -10.04 -19.84 9.91
CA GLY A 55 -9.69 -21.16 10.41
C GLY A 55 -8.17 -21.39 10.44
N ALA A 56 -7.69 -22.43 9.77
CA ALA A 56 -6.26 -22.57 9.57
C ALA A 56 -5.74 -21.39 8.73
N PHE A 57 -4.55 -20.88 9.06
CA PHE A 57 -3.84 -19.96 8.19
C PHE A 57 -3.35 -20.72 6.96
N VAL A 58 -3.81 -20.31 5.78
CA VAL A 58 -3.57 -20.92 4.49
C VAL A 58 -2.90 -19.87 3.61
N GLU A 59 -1.71 -20.20 3.12
CA GLU A 59 -0.93 -19.35 2.22
C GLU A 59 -1.75 -19.01 0.95
N MET A 60 -1.51 -17.83 0.38
CA MET A 60 -2.25 -17.28 -0.76
C MET A 60 -3.75 -17.00 -0.52
N SER A 61 -4.30 -17.32 0.66
CA SER A 61 -5.67 -16.97 1.01
C SER A 61 -5.75 -15.56 1.56
N HIS A 62 -6.88 -14.91 1.31
CA HIS A 62 -7.16 -13.57 1.83
C HIS A 62 -7.69 -13.64 3.26
N TYR A 63 -7.29 -12.66 4.06
CA TYR A 63 -7.73 -12.48 5.43
C TYR A 63 -8.18 -11.03 5.67
N PRO A 64 -9.43 -10.83 6.15
CA PRO A 64 -10.49 -11.84 6.28
C PRO A 64 -10.93 -12.37 4.89
N GLU A 65 -11.70 -13.48 4.87
CA GLU A 65 -12.08 -14.19 3.64
C GLU A 65 -12.80 -13.30 2.60
N ASP A 66 -13.64 -12.37 3.06
CA ASP A 66 -14.41 -11.45 2.21
C ASP A 66 -13.69 -10.12 1.92
N ASP A 67 -12.40 -10.02 2.24
CA ASP A 67 -11.64 -8.78 2.34
C ASP A 67 -12.28 -7.80 3.34
N VAL A 68 -11.62 -6.66 3.57
CA VAL A 68 -12.20 -5.54 4.31
C VAL A 68 -12.57 -4.45 3.34
N TYR A 69 -13.81 -3.95 3.43
CA TYR A 69 -14.31 -2.90 2.56
C TYR A 69 -15.15 -1.88 3.33
N ASP A 70 -14.69 -0.62 3.32
CA ASP A 70 -15.42 0.51 3.89
C ASP A 70 -16.30 1.15 2.81
N ARG A 71 -17.62 1.17 3.06
CA ARG A 71 -18.61 1.65 2.07
C ARG A 71 -18.66 3.17 1.94
N ASP A 72 -18.16 3.90 2.92
CA ASP A 72 -18.23 5.36 2.95
C ASP A 72 -17.02 5.97 2.23
N SER A 73 -15.83 5.39 2.44
CA SER A 73 -14.60 5.80 1.74
C SER A 73 -14.35 5.04 0.43
N HIS A 74 -14.99 3.88 0.27
CA HIS A 74 -14.71 2.88 -0.77
C HIS A 74 -13.28 2.30 -0.75
N ALA A 75 -12.59 2.44 0.39
CA ALA A 75 -11.30 1.80 0.60
C ALA A 75 -11.48 0.31 0.89
N GLN A 76 -10.51 -0.49 0.44
CA GLN A 76 -10.47 -1.93 0.66
C GLN A 76 -9.06 -2.38 1.03
N TYR A 77 -8.95 -3.41 1.85
CA TYR A 77 -7.71 -4.16 1.98
C TYR A 77 -7.95 -5.66 2.15
N TYR A 78 -6.92 -6.44 1.87
CA TYR A 78 -6.81 -7.82 2.37
C TYR A 78 -5.40 -8.06 2.88
N TYR A 79 -5.24 -9.09 3.71
CA TYR A 79 -3.94 -9.59 4.16
C TYR A 79 -3.72 -11.01 3.64
N HIS A 80 -2.52 -11.33 3.18
CA HIS A 80 -2.13 -12.70 2.82
C HIS A 80 -0.64 -12.96 3.06
N ALA A 81 -0.21 -14.20 2.91
CA ALA A 81 1.20 -14.57 3.00
C ALA A 81 1.60 -15.58 1.93
N HIS A 82 2.90 -15.56 1.62
CA HIS A 82 3.54 -16.39 0.62
C HIS A 82 4.43 -17.45 1.29
N ARG A 83 4.60 -18.61 0.66
CA ARG A 83 5.47 -19.68 1.16
C ARG A 83 6.95 -19.36 0.94
N GLY A 84 7.78 -19.57 1.96
CA GLY A 84 9.24 -19.62 1.80
C GLY A 84 9.93 -18.26 1.60
N VAL A 85 9.24 -17.16 1.93
CA VAL A 85 9.87 -15.83 2.02
C VAL A 85 10.44 -15.69 3.43
N ASP A 86 11.72 -16.02 3.58
CA ASP A 86 12.42 -15.91 4.87
C ASP A 86 12.37 -14.45 5.36
N ALA A 87 11.75 -14.24 6.52
CA ALA A 87 11.56 -12.98 7.28
C ALA A 87 10.27 -12.16 7.07
N GLU A 88 9.45 -12.43 6.06
CA GLU A 88 8.10 -11.84 5.96
C GLU A 88 7.05 -12.79 6.58
N HIS A 89 6.17 -12.27 7.44
CA HIS A 89 5.02 -13.05 7.92
C HIS A 89 3.88 -13.06 6.91
N GLY A 90 3.67 -11.91 6.27
CA GLY A 90 2.67 -11.67 5.24
C GLY A 90 2.50 -10.17 5.06
N HIS A 91 1.61 -9.76 4.16
CA HIS A 91 1.45 -8.36 3.81
C HIS A 91 0.01 -7.98 3.52
N PHE A 92 -0.29 -6.71 3.76
CA PHE A 92 -1.52 -6.07 3.34
C PHE A 92 -1.42 -5.63 1.89
N HIS A 93 -2.50 -5.73 1.13
CA HIS A 93 -2.70 -4.94 -0.08
C HIS A 93 -3.81 -3.92 0.17
N THR A 94 -3.60 -2.67 -0.27
CA THR A 94 -4.54 -1.57 -0.06
C THR A 94 -5.07 -1.03 -1.37
N PHE A 95 -6.37 -0.74 -1.38
CA PHE A 95 -7.09 -0.36 -2.59
C PHE A 95 -8.14 0.73 -2.34
N VAL A 96 -8.54 1.40 -3.41
CA VAL A 96 -9.77 2.20 -3.47
C VAL A 96 -10.58 1.77 -4.69
N ARG A 97 -11.86 1.46 -4.49
CA ARG A 97 -12.80 1.08 -5.57
C ARG A 97 -13.34 2.30 -6.30
N ALA A 98 -13.87 2.10 -7.50
CA ALA A 98 -14.33 3.11 -8.45
C ALA A 98 -15.14 4.25 -7.80
N ALA A 99 -16.09 3.93 -6.91
CA ALA A 99 -16.94 4.91 -6.25
C ALA A 99 -16.19 5.88 -5.30
N GLY A 100 -14.99 5.51 -4.82
CA GLY A 100 -14.11 6.39 -4.03
C GLY A 100 -13.10 7.17 -4.86
N ILE A 101 -13.03 6.90 -6.16
CA ILE A 101 -12.06 7.54 -7.06
C ILE A 101 -12.59 8.93 -7.46
N PRO A 102 -11.81 10.00 -7.27
CA PRO A 102 -12.19 11.34 -7.69
C PRO A 102 -12.58 11.41 -9.18
N GLU A 103 -13.61 12.22 -9.47
CA GLU A 103 -14.08 12.45 -10.84
C GLU A 103 -12.95 12.98 -11.73
N GLY A 104 -12.90 12.48 -12.97
CA GLY A 104 -11.90 12.87 -13.96
C GLY A 104 -10.58 12.09 -13.89
N LEU A 105 -10.37 11.26 -12.86
CA LEU A 105 -9.26 10.31 -12.84
C LEU A 105 -9.67 9.03 -13.57
N ALA A 106 -8.77 8.53 -14.42
CA ALA A 106 -9.03 7.34 -15.23
C ALA A 106 -7.81 6.40 -15.21
N PRO A 107 -8.04 5.08 -15.27
CA PRO A 107 -6.95 4.12 -15.42
C PRO A 107 -6.34 4.22 -16.83
N LEU A 108 -5.08 3.80 -16.97
CA LEU A 108 -4.42 3.74 -18.27
C LEU A 108 -5.19 2.84 -19.25
N ALA A 109 -5.25 3.29 -20.50
CA ALA A 109 -5.54 2.42 -21.61
C ALA A 109 -4.28 1.60 -21.91
N LEU A 110 -4.36 0.28 -21.72
CA LEU A 110 -3.28 -0.65 -22.00
C LEU A 110 -3.50 -1.27 -23.40
N PRO A 111 -2.83 -0.77 -24.45
CA PRO A 111 -3.15 -1.14 -25.84
C PRO A 111 -2.81 -2.60 -26.18
N HIS A 112 -1.92 -3.23 -25.39
CA HIS A 112 -1.50 -4.62 -25.57
C HIS A 112 -2.08 -5.54 -24.49
N ALA A 113 -3.13 -5.12 -23.77
CA ALA A 113 -3.71 -5.92 -22.69
C ALA A 113 -4.08 -7.33 -23.17
N SER A 114 -3.46 -8.33 -22.55
CA SER A 114 -3.62 -9.75 -22.81
C SER A 114 -4.63 -10.42 -21.87
N ALA A 115 -4.99 -9.74 -20.78
CA ALA A 115 -5.98 -10.18 -19.80
C ALA A 115 -7.08 -9.11 -19.60
N PRO A 116 -8.31 -9.52 -19.21
CA PRO A 116 -9.34 -8.57 -18.83
C PRO A 116 -8.92 -7.77 -17.59
N ARG A 117 -9.47 -6.57 -17.46
CA ARG A 117 -9.24 -5.70 -16.31
C ARG A 117 -10.56 -5.20 -15.73
N PRO A 118 -10.65 -5.05 -14.39
CA PRO A 118 -11.78 -4.37 -13.79
C PRO A 118 -11.89 -2.96 -14.38
N SER A 119 -13.12 -2.53 -14.67
CA SER A 119 -13.40 -1.25 -15.33
C SER A 119 -14.80 -0.75 -14.96
N GLY A 120 -15.08 0.53 -15.21
CA GLY A 120 -16.34 1.13 -14.77
C GLY A 120 -16.49 1.04 -13.26
N ASP A 121 -17.66 0.59 -12.79
CA ASP A 121 -17.98 0.46 -11.36
C ASP A 121 -17.15 -0.61 -10.64
N ASP A 122 -16.57 -1.56 -11.39
CA ASP A 122 -15.68 -2.58 -10.86
C ASP A 122 -14.22 -2.13 -10.79
N ALA A 123 -13.89 -0.92 -11.29
CA ALA A 123 -12.52 -0.45 -11.29
C ALA A 123 -11.96 -0.37 -9.86
N ILE A 124 -10.69 -0.75 -9.71
CA ILE A 124 -10.00 -0.77 -8.42
C ILE A 124 -8.57 -0.28 -8.60
N CYS A 125 -8.14 0.66 -7.76
CA CYS A 125 -6.78 1.19 -7.75
C CYS A 125 -6.03 0.58 -6.57
N HIS A 126 -4.95 -0.15 -6.83
CA HIS A 126 -4.01 -0.53 -5.78
C HIS A 126 -3.14 0.68 -5.41
N LEU A 127 -2.94 0.89 -4.11
CA LEU A 127 -2.17 2.02 -3.60
C LEU A 127 -0.76 1.58 -3.17
N ILE A 128 -0.70 0.63 -2.25
CA ILE A 128 0.56 0.09 -1.74
C ILE A 128 0.32 -1.25 -1.03
N ALA A 129 1.34 -2.11 -1.06
CA ALA A 129 1.41 -3.26 -0.18
C ALA A 129 2.26 -2.95 1.06
N VAL A 130 1.85 -3.46 2.23
CA VAL A 130 2.53 -3.25 3.52
C VAL A 130 3.00 -4.59 4.07
N SER A 131 4.31 -4.80 4.04
CA SER A 131 4.96 -6.01 4.57
C SER A 131 4.99 -5.99 6.10
N MET A 132 4.74 -7.15 6.70
CA MET A 132 4.72 -7.35 8.15
C MET A 132 5.76 -8.39 8.58
N ASP A 133 6.45 -8.12 9.68
CA ASP A 133 7.36 -9.06 10.31
C ASP A 133 6.63 -10.13 11.15
N GLY A 134 7.38 -11.12 11.64
CA GLY A 134 6.86 -12.20 12.49
C GLY A 134 6.29 -11.76 13.85
N TRP A 135 6.51 -10.50 14.24
CA TRP A 135 5.98 -9.92 15.48
C TRP A 135 4.73 -9.07 15.26
N GLY A 136 4.30 -8.90 14.00
CA GLY A 136 3.13 -8.11 13.62
C GLY A 136 3.41 -6.61 13.50
N TYR A 137 4.67 -6.22 13.28
CA TYR A 137 5.06 -4.84 12.97
C TYR A 137 5.35 -4.67 11.48
N PRO A 138 5.11 -3.46 10.93
CA PRO A 138 5.36 -3.21 9.52
C PRO A 138 6.86 -3.10 9.25
N SER A 139 7.34 -3.80 8.24
CA SER A 139 8.76 -3.94 7.89
C SER A 139 9.12 -3.32 6.54
N GLY A 140 8.13 -3.17 5.63
CA GLY A 140 8.36 -2.65 4.30
C GLY A 140 7.11 -2.14 3.60
N LEU A 141 7.30 -1.29 2.60
CA LEU A 141 6.28 -0.85 1.65
C LEU A 141 6.70 -1.25 0.25
N PHE A 142 5.80 -1.76 -0.57
CA PHE A 142 6.14 -2.11 -1.93
C PHE A 142 5.00 -1.95 -2.92
N THR A 143 5.39 -1.66 -4.17
CA THR A 143 4.49 -1.63 -5.33
C THR A 143 4.69 -2.89 -6.15
N THR A 144 3.60 -3.42 -6.67
CA THR A 144 3.59 -4.63 -7.49
C THR A 144 3.20 -4.33 -8.92
N ASN A 145 3.47 -5.28 -9.81
CA ASN A 145 2.91 -5.25 -11.15
C ASN A 145 1.41 -5.56 -11.12
N ARG A 146 0.70 -5.15 -12.19
CA ARG A 146 -0.76 -5.25 -12.30
C ARG A 146 -1.22 -6.68 -12.05
N TRP A 147 -0.59 -7.66 -12.70
CA TRP A 147 -1.00 -9.07 -12.62
C TRP A 147 -1.06 -9.61 -11.19
N VAL A 148 -0.30 -9.04 -10.25
CA VAL A 148 -0.27 -9.46 -8.85
C VAL A 148 -1.58 -9.13 -8.13
N THR A 149 -2.25 -8.05 -8.55
CA THR A 149 -3.44 -7.52 -7.86
C THR A 149 -4.67 -7.43 -8.76
N ASP A 150 -4.53 -7.78 -10.04
CA ASP A 150 -5.53 -7.63 -11.11
C ASP A 150 -6.14 -6.23 -11.24
N GLU A 151 -5.47 -5.20 -10.72
CA GLU A 151 -6.01 -3.85 -10.60
C GLU A 151 -6.36 -3.18 -11.95
N SER A 152 -7.17 -2.12 -11.86
CA SER A 152 -7.26 -1.11 -12.91
C SER A 152 -6.03 -0.20 -12.77
N TRP A 153 -5.03 -0.33 -13.63
CA TRP A 153 -3.78 0.41 -13.48
C TRP A 153 -3.98 1.94 -13.60
N TYR A 154 -3.96 2.66 -12.47
CA TYR A 154 -3.98 4.12 -12.46
C TYR A 154 -2.55 4.68 -12.55
N PRO A 155 -2.29 5.71 -13.37
CA PRO A 155 -1.00 6.41 -13.36
C PRO A 155 -0.65 6.93 -11.97
N ALA A 156 0.64 7.09 -11.69
CA ALA A 156 1.17 7.51 -10.40
C ALA A 156 0.46 8.76 -9.86
N GLU A 157 0.33 9.82 -10.66
CA GLU A 157 -0.31 11.05 -10.18
C GLU A 157 -1.81 10.88 -9.88
N ALA A 158 -2.50 9.97 -10.59
CA ALA A 158 -3.88 9.63 -10.27
C ALA A 158 -3.96 8.80 -8.98
N ALA A 159 -3.12 7.78 -8.82
CA ALA A 159 -3.03 6.98 -7.60
C ALA A 159 -2.65 7.85 -6.38
N ILE A 160 -1.77 8.84 -6.55
CA ILE A 160 -1.41 9.84 -5.53
C ILE A 160 -2.60 10.71 -5.15
N ALA A 161 -3.43 11.14 -6.12
CA ALA A 161 -4.65 11.88 -5.84
C ALA A 161 -5.73 11.03 -5.16
N ILE A 162 -5.72 9.71 -5.38
CA ILE A 162 -6.61 8.73 -4.73
C ILE A 162 -6.12 8.39 -3.32
N LEU A 163 -4.81 8.34 -3.07
CA LEU A 163 -4.21 7.91 -1.80
C LEU A 163 -4.85 8.54 -0.54
N PRO A 164 -5.18 9.85 -0.48
CA PRO A 164 -5.86 10.43 0.68
C PRO A 164 -7.27 9.89 0.97
N ARG A 165 -7.89 9.18 0.01
CA ARG A 165 -9.22 8.55 0.15
C ARG A 165 -9.16 7.22 0.89
N PHE A 166 -7.98 6.63 1.07
CA PHE A 166 -7.86 5.40 1.84
C PHE A 166 -8.13 5.66 3.32
N GLU A 167 -9.26 5.16 3.80
CA GLU A 167 -9.68 5.20 5.19
C GLU A 167 -10.61 4.03 5.48
N ILE A 168 -10.32 3.26 6.52
CA ILE A 168 -11.22 2.24 7.05
C ILE A 168 -11.51 2.63 8.50
N ASP A 169 -12.74 3.05 8.80
CA ASP A 169 -13.11 3.54 10.14
C ASP A 169 -14.24 2.73 10.81
N HIS A 170 -14.66 1.62 10.20
CA HIS A 170 -15.58 0.70 10.84
C HIS A 170 -14.87 -0.32 11.74
N ALA A 171 -15.65 -1.05 12.55
CA ALA A 171 -15.12 -1.94 13.57
C ALA A 171 -14.66 -3.33 13.10
N PHE A 172 -15.13 -3.79 11.94
CA PHE A 172 -14.78 -5.11 11.39
C PHE A 172 -13.45 -5.12 10.59
N PRO A 173 -12.60 -6.14 10.70
CA PRO A 173 -12.58 -7.19 11.70
C PRO A 173 -12.07 -6.68 13.05
N SER A 174 -11.32 -5.57 13.02
CA SER A 174 -10.84 -4.89 14.22
C SER A 174 -10.64 -3.41 13.96
N TRP A 175 -11.42 -2.56 14.64
CA TRP A 175 -11.30 -1.11 14.58
C TRP A 175 -9.86 -0.59 14.76
N PRO A 176 -9.07 -1.04 15.78
CA PRO A 176 -7.69 -0.56 15.92
C PRO A 176 -6.79 -0.97 14.76
N THR A 177 -6.97 -2.14 14.13
CA THR A 177 -6.18 -2.53 12.95
C THR A 177 -6.53 -1.67 11.74
N ASN A 178 -7.83 -1.43 11.51
CA ASN A 178 -8.31 -0.59 10.41
C ASN A 178 -7.78 0.85 10.51
N ARG A 179 -7.90 1.44 11.69
CA ARG A 179 -7.39 2.78 11.97
C ARG A 179 -5.86 2.83 11.90
N TRP A 180 -5.18 1.78 12.36
CA TRP A 180 -3.72 1.67 12.25
C TRP A 180 -3.25 1.66 10.80
N LEU A 181 -3.89 0.88 9.92
CA LEU A 181 -3.51 0.79 8.50
C LEU A 181 -3.74 2.12 7.77
N SER A 182 -4.87 2.76 8.04
CA SER A 182 -5.18 4.10 7.53
C SER A 182 -4.14 5.14 8.00
N ALA A 183 -3.74 5.07 9.27
CA ALA A 183 -2.71 5.95 9.82
C ALA A 183 -1.31 5.65 9.24
N LEU A 184 -0.97 4.39 8.96
CA LEU A 184 0.30 4.02 8.34
C LEU A 184 0.45 4.63 6.94
N LEU A 185 -0.60 4.56 6.11
CA LEU A 185 -0.60 5.19 4.78
C LEU A 185 -0.48 6.72 4.88
N ARG A 186 -1.07 7.34 5.91
CA ARG A 186 -0.93 8.78 6.17
C ARG A 186 0.47 9.17 6.66
N LEU A 187 1.09 8.33 7.51
CA LEU A 187 2.45 8.54 8.02
C LEU A 187 3.48 8.48 6.89
N TYR A 188 3.39 7.47 6.02
CA TYR A 188 4.31 7.26 4.91
C TYR A 188 3.84 7.84 3.57
N GLY A 189 2.79 8.66 3.57
CA GLY A 189 2.19 9.20 2.35
C GLY A 189 3.22 9.74 1.33
N PRO A 190 4.13 10.64 1.74
CA PRO A 190 5.16 11.15 0.83
C PRO A 190 6.11 10.08 0.26
N GLN A 191 6.41 9.02 1.02
CA GLN A 191 7.22 7.89 0.55
C GLN A 191 6.43 7.00 -0.41
N ILE A 192 5.14 6.78 -0.16
CA ILE A 192 4.23 6.06 -1.06
C ILE A 192 4.10 6.81 -2.39
N GLU A 193 3.97 8.15 -2.35
CA GLU A 193 3.99 8.98 -3.56
C GLU A 193 5.28 8.77 -4.39
N GLY A 194 6.43 8.67 -3.73
CA GLY A 194 7.70 8.33 -4.39
C GLY A 194 7.72 6.94 -4.99
N LEU A 195 7.24 5.93 -4.26
CA LEU A 195 7.11 4.54 -4.74
C LEU A 195 6.21 4.44 -5.97
N LEU A 196 5.08 5.15 -5.99
CA LEU A 196 4.15 5.17 -7.13
C LEU A 196 4.78 5.81 -8.38
N ARG A 197 5.52 6.91 -8.22
CA ARG A 197 6.26 7.52 -9.35
C ARG A 197 7.38 6.63 -9.86
N HIS A 198 8.12 6.00 -8.95
CA HIS A 198 9.14 5.01 -9.30
C HIS A 198 8.52 3.84 -10.06
N ARG A 199 7.38 3.31 -9.59
CA ARG A 199 6.64 2.23 -10.24
C ARG A 199 6.36 2.54 -11.70
N ASP A 200 5.78 3.72 -11.97
CA ASP A 200 5.44 4.11 -13.34
C ASP A 200 6.68 4.31 -14.23
N GLU A 201 7.77 4.87 -13.71
CA GLU A 201 9.01 5.03 -14.48
C GLU A 201 9.67 3.68 -14.80
N VAL A 202 9.65 2.71 -13.87
CA VAL A 202 10.11 1.34 -14.16
C VAL A 202 9.27 0.73 -15.28
N MET A 203 7.94 0.80 -15.16
CA MET A 203 7.03 0.20 -16.15
C MET A 203 7.16 0.87 -17.51
N ALA A 204 7.31 2.19 -17.57
CA ALA A 204 7.55 2.93 -18.81
C ALA A 204 8.85 2.47 -19.50
N ARG A 205 9.93 2.25 -18.74
CA ARG A 205 11.20 1.69 -19.28
C ARG A 205 11.02 0.26 -19.78
N CYS A 206 10.27 -0.58 -19.05
CA CYS A 206 9.94 -1.93 -19.50
C CYS A 206 9.16 -1.92 -20.82
N GLN A 207 8.15 -1.06 -20.96
CA GLN A 207 7.38 -0.89 -22.20
C GLN A 207 8.27 -0.41 -23.35
N ALA A 208 9.14 0.57 -23.11
CA ALA A 208 10.05 1.09 -24.13
C ALA A 208 11.07 0.05 -24.60
N ALA A 209 11.54 -0.81 -23.70
CA ALA A 209 12.48 -1.89 -24.02
C ALA A 209 11.82 -3.06 -24.77
N ARG A 210 10.51 -3.28 -24.58
CA ARG A 210 9.74 -4.40 -25.14
C ARG A 210 8.45 -3.89 -25.81
N PRO A 211 8.57 -3.13 -26.91
CA PRO A 211 7.41 -2.56 -27.57
C PRO A 211 6.50 -3.66 -28.13
N GLY A 212 5.20 -3.56 -27.88
CA GLY A 212 4.20 -4.54 -28.32
C GLY A 212 3.93 -5.67 -27.32
N GLU A 213 4.74 -5.80 -26.27
CA GLU A 213 4.50 -6.78 -25.20
C GLU A 213 3.62 -6.20 -24.08
N ASP A 214 2.83 -7.07 -23.45
CA ASP A 214 2.04 -6.72 -22.28
C ASP A 214 2.87 -6.83 -21.00
N VAL A 215 3.72 -5.83 -20.74
CA VAL A 215 4.59 -5.86 -19.56
C VAL A 215 3.80 -5.81 -18.23
N TYR A 216 2.52 -5.43 -18.25
CA TYR A 216 1.66 -5.42 -17.07
C TYR A 216 1.20 -6.83 -16.66
N GLU A 217 1.35 -7.81 -17.56
CA GLU A 217 1.11 -9.24 -17.33
C GLU A 217 2.40 -10.07 -17.27
N ASP A 218 3.57 -9.42 -17.22
CA ASP A 218 4.85 -10.10 -17.12
C ASP A 218 5.06 -10.70 -15.71
N ARG A 219 4.89 -12.03 -15.62
CA ARG A 219 5.04 -12.82 -14.39
C ARG A 219 6.48 -12.93 -13.88
N ASN A 220 7.46 -12.30 -14.54
CA ASN A 220 8.82 -12.13 -14.02
C ASN A 220 9.01 -10.80 -13.30
N ILE A 221 7.99 -9.94 -13.29
CA ILE A 221 7.99 -8.65 -12.61
C ILE A 221 6.86 -8.68 -11.59
N ASP A 222 7.16 -9.11 -10.37
CA ASP A 222 6.18 -9.23 -9.28
C ASP A 222 6.17 -7.94 -8.48
N VAL A 223 7.32 -7.61 -7.88
CA VAL A 223 7.58 -6.41 -7.09
C VAL A 223 8.41 -5.43 -7.91
N ILE A 224 7.91 -4.21 -8.06
CA ILE A 224 8.55 -3.15 -8.87
C ILE A 224 9.46 -2.27 -8.01
N GLY A 225 9.07 -2.02 -6.76
CA GLY A 225 9.83 -1.19 -5.83
C GLY A 225 9.53 -1.61 -4.40
N TYR A 226 10.56 -1.63 -3.57
CA TYR A 226 10.49 -2.03 -2.16
C TYR A 226 11.25 -1.02 -1.30
N LEU A 227 10.61 -0.52 -0.24
CA LEU A 227 11.15 0.39 0.74
C LEU A 227 11.09 -0.26 2.13
N PRO A 228 12.22 -0.61 2.74
CA PRO A 228 12.26 -0.97 4.16
C PRO A 228 11.78 0.21 5.01
N ILE A 229 10.95 -0.06 6.02
CA ILE A 229 10.47 0.96 6.96
C ILE A 229 10.71 0.55 8.41
N ALA A 230 10.90 1.56 9.26
CA ALA A 230 10.99 1.41 10.70
C ALA A 230 10.19 2.55 11.35
N VAL A 231 8.98 2.23 11.84
CA VAL A 231 8.00 3.23 12.30
C VAL A 231 8.55 4.07 13.45
N ASP A 232 9.17 3.45 14.44
CA ASP A 232 9.67 4.15 15.63
C ASP A 232 10.79 5.13 15.26
N THR A 233 11.82 4.65 14.58
CA THR A 233 12.94 5.49 14.09
C THR A 233 12.46 6.63 13.19
N PHE A 234 11.51 6.36 12.30
CA PHE A 234 10.96 7.39 11.41
C PHE A 234 10.12 8.42 12.18
N SER A 235 9.32 7.98 13.16
CA SER A 235 8.50 8.85 14.00
C SER A 235 9.33 9.78 14.89
N ASP A 236 10.48 9.29 15.38
CA ASP A 236 11.44 10.08 16.14
C ASP A 236 12.09 11.16 15.25
N ALA A 237 12.59 10.77 14.08
CA ALA A 237 13.17 11.70 13.11
C ALA A 237 12.13 12.76 12.65
N LEU A 238 10.89 12.34 12.43
CA LEU A 238 9.78 13.24 12.11
C LEU A 238 9.54 14.25 13.21
N THR A 239 9.52 13.81 14.47
CA THR A 239 9.36 14.69 15.64
C THR A 239 10.51 15.66 15.78
N GLU A 240 11.76 15.22 15.57
CA GLU A 240 12.93 16.09 15.58
C GLU A 240 12.86 17.15 14.48
N SER A 241 12.44 16.77 13.27
CA SER A 241 12.34 17.71 12.15
C SER A 241 11.39 18.88 12.41
N LEU A 242 10.40 18.69 13.30
CA LEU A 242 9.35 19.68 13.62
C LEU A 242 9.75 20.68 14.71
N ARG A 243 10.89 20.47 15.36
CA ARG A 243 11.50 21.39 16.33
C ARG A 243 12.11 22.59 15.61
#